data_AF-A0A1F9X7H2-F1
#
_entry.id   AF-A0A1F9X7H2-F1
#
_cell.length_a   1.000
_cell.length_b   1.000
_cell.length_c   1.000
_cell.angle_alpha   90.00
_cell.angle_beta   90.00
_cell.angle_gamma   90.00
#
_symmetry.space_group_name_H-M   'P 1'
#
loop_
_entity.id
_entity.type
_entity.pdbx_description
1 polymer ?
#
loop_
_entity_poly.entity_id
_entity_poly.type
_entity_poly.pdbx_seq_one_letter_code
_entity_poly.pdbx_strand_id
1 'polypeptide(L)'
;MDNVKQVFQEELSTDYHVCTIKVVDVEGKGRWLEIKRKPKTGTGPVESIKIPEKYIDEFNVKYRNAYIEVLRKKTPRAWMPWKEEEKLKIQSEFKQSKTIEQIASELQRTPGAVFIQLKLLKLVDEKANYSEFISKKVDDEPF
;
A
#
# COMPACT_ATOMS: atom_id res chain seq x y z
N MET A 1 3.91 -25.26 -14.50
CA MET A 1 3.23 -24.85 -13.25
C MET A 1 4.13 -23.99 -12.36
N ASP A 2 5.39 -23.78 -12.78
CA ASP A 2 6.46 -23.28 -11.92
C ASP A 2 6.59 -21.76 -11.89
N ASN A 3 6.22 -21.06 -12.98
CA ASN A 3 6.37 -19.60 -13.05
C ASN A 3 5.55 -18.85 -11.99
N VAL A 4 4.35 -19.31 -11.65
CA VAL A 4 3.50 -18.62 -10.67
C VAL A 4 4.08 -18.77 -9.26
N LYS A 5 4.51 -19.98 -8.87
CA LYS A 5 5.16 -20.24 -7.57
C LYS A 5 6.54 -19.57 -7.45
N GLN A 6 7.29 -19.53 -8.54
CA GLN A 6 8.59 -18.86 -8.62
C GLN A 6 8.45 -17.34 -8.49
N VAL A 7 7.52 -16.73 -9.23
CA VAL A 7 7.18 -15.31 -9.08
C VAL A 7 6.76 -15.01 -7.66
N PHE A 8 5.97 -15.88 -7.03
CA PHE A 8 5.61 -15.70 -5.62
C PHE A 8 6.78 -15.79 -4.64
N GLN A 9 7.78 -16.64 -4.88
CA GLN A 9 8.96 -16.75 -4.02
C GLN A 9 9.94 -15.60 -4.25
N GLU A 10 10.09 -15.13 -5.49
CA GLU A 10 10.98 -14.03 -5.88
C GLU A 10 10.39 -12.64 -5.58
N GLU A 11 9.06 -12.48 -5.63
CA GLU A 11 8.37 -11.24 -5.21
C GLU A 11 8.37 -11.06 -3.68
N LEU A 12 8.42 -12.17 -2.94
CA LEU A 12 8.69 -12.18 -1.50
C LEU A 12 10.19 -12.11 -1.19
N SER A 13 11.04 -12.46 -2.16
CA SER A 13 12.48 -12.22 -2.04
C SER A 13 12.71 -10.72 -2.18
N THR A 14 13.70 -10.26 -1.42
CA THR A 14 14.05 -8.85 -1.29
C THR A 14 14.67 -8.24 -2.54
N ASP A 15 14.68 -8.94 -3.68
CA ASP A 15 15.67 -8.70 -4.74
C ASP A 15 15.08 -7.96 -5.95
N TYR A 16 13.76 -7.83 -6.04
CA TYR A 16 13.08 -7.07 -7.09
C TYR A 16 12.20 -5.92 -6.54
N HIS A 17 12.10 -4.84 -7.30
CA HIS A 17 11.10 -3.79 -7.18
C HIS A 17 10.01 -4.01 -8.23
N VAL A 18 8.77 -4.14 -7.78
CA VAL A 18 7.61 -4.11 -8.67
C VAL A 18 7.41 -2.69 -9.18
N CYS A 19 7.46 -2.51 -10.50
CA CYS A 19 7.25 -1.24 -11.17
C CYS A 19 5.77 -1.01 -11.44
N THR A 20 5.09 -2.00 -12.01
CA THR A 20 3.68 -1.90 -12.38
C THR A 20 3.00 -3.26 -12.29
N ILE A 21 1.77 -3.27 -11.78
CA ILE A 21 0.84 -4.41 -11.86
C ILE A 21 -0.39 -3.90 -12.60
N LYS A 22 -0.77 -4.54 -13.70
CA LYS A 22 -2.00 -4.19 -14.43
C LYS A 22 -2.71 -5.43 -14.94
N VAL A 23 -4.03 -5.36 -14.96
CA VAL A 23 -4.86 -6.34 -15.66
C VAL A 23 -4.81 -6.00 -17.15
N VAL A 24 -4.47 -6.99 -17.95
CA VAL A 24 -4.46 -6.91 -19.41
C VAL A 24 -5.57 -7.81 -19.91
N ASP A 25 -6.48 -7.22 -20.67
CA ASP A 25 -7.56 -7.92 -21.35
C ASP A 25 -7.39 -7.66 -22.84
N VAL A 26 -7.25 -8.73 -23.61
CA VAL A 26 -7.10 -8.64 -25.06
C VAL A 26 -8.16 -9.52 -25.71
N GLU A 27 -9.02 -8.88 -26.48
CA GLU A 27 -10.11 -9.53 -27.21
C GLU A 27 -9.57 -10.72 -28.04
N GLY A 28 -10.20 -11.89 -27.86
CA GLY A 28 -9.80 -13.15 -28.50
C GLY A 28 -8.49 -13.78 -27.98
N LYS A 29 -7.75 -13.13 -27.06
CA LYS A 29 -6.51 -13.67 -26.45
C LYS A 29 -6.63 -13.90 -24.94
N GLY A 30 -7.72 -13.45 -24.34
CA GLY A 30 -8.04 -13.66 -22.93
C GLY A 30 -7.44 -12.59 -22.02
N ARG A 31 -7.53 -12.85 -20.71
CA ARG A 31 -7.17 -11.92 -19.65
C ARG A 31 -6.03 -12.45 -18.78
N TRP A 32 -5.13 -11.57 -18.38
CA TRP A 32 -4.01 -11.90 -17.48
C TRP A 32 -3.59 -10.69 -16.65
N LEU A 33 -2.89 -10.93 -15.55
CA LEU A 33 -2.15 -9.89 -14.85
C LEU A 33 -0.76 -9.77 -15.47
N GLU A 34 -0.36 -8.57 -15.85
CA GLU A 34 1.01 -8.25 -16.25
C GLU A 34 1.72 -7.53 -15.11
N ILE A 35 2.81 -8.13 -14.62
CA ILE A 35 3.68 -7.57 -13.60
C ILE A 35 4.98 -7.19 -14.25
N LYS A 36 5.35 -5.92 -14.16
CA LYS A 36 6.70 -5.45 -14.52
C LYS A 36 7.51 -5.23 -13.27
N ARG A 37 8.70 -5.83 -13.21
CA ARG A 37 9.61 -5.73 -12.06
C ARG A 37 11.03 -5.42 -12.54
N LYS A 38 11.84 -4.83 -11.67
CA LYS A 38 13.27 -4.56 -11.90
C LYS A 38 14.10 -5.04 -10.71
N PRO A 39 15.35 -5.48 -10.89
CA PRO A 39 16.22 -5.80 -9.76
C PRO A 39 16.42 -4.58 -8.82
N LYS A 40 16.48 -4.81 -7.51
CA LYS A 40 16.77 -3.76 -6.52
C LYS A 40 18.20 -3.22 -6.63
N THR A 41 19.11 -4.02 -7.16
CA THR A 41 20.49 -3.59 -7.45
C THR A 41 20.56 -2.46 -8.48
N GLY A 42 19.46 -2.17 -9.19
CA GLY A 42 19.40 -1.13 -10.23
C GLY A 42 20.06 -1.54 -11.55
N THR A 43 20.78 -2.67 -11.57
CA THR A 43 21.52 -3.20 -12.71
C THR A 43 20.79 -4.42 -13.28
N GLY A 44 19.77 -4.19 -14.10
CA GLY A 44 19.14 -5.26 -14.87
C GLY A 44 17.90 -4.80 -15.65
N PRO A 45 17.47 -5.58 -16.65
CA PRO A 45 16.31 -5.25 -17.47
C PRO A 45 15.01 -5.31 -16.65
N VAL A 46 14.01 -4.56 -17.11
CA VAL A 46 12.64 -4.72 -16.59
C VAL A 46 12.09 -6.04 -17.10
N GLU A 47 11.77 -6.93 -16.19
CA GLU A 47 11.13 -8.21 -16.49
C GLU A 47 9.61 -8.05 -16.53
N SER A 48 8.96 -8.81 -17.42
CA SER A 48 7.50 -8.84 -17.54
C SER A 48 6.98 -10.25 -17.32
N ILE A 49 6.16 -10.42 -16.29
CA ILE A 49 5.53 -11.68 -15.92
C ILE A 49 4.06 -11.61 -16.29
N LYS A 50 3.54 -12.69 -16.89
CA LYS A 50 2.11 -12.86 -17.17
C LYS A 50 1.52 -13.91 -16.24
N ILE A 51 0.51 -13.53 -15.46
CA ILE A 51 -0.25 -14.42 -14.59
C ILE A 51 -1.62 -14.66 -15.23
N PRO A 52 -1.94 -15.91 -15.63
CA PRO A 52 -3.25 -16.24 -16.20
C PRO A 52 -4.42 -15.85 -15.29
N GLU A 53 -5.56 -15.48 -15.88
CA GLU A 53 -6.77 -15.04 -15.16
C GLU A 53 -7.15 -15.94 -13.97
N LYS A 54 -7.12 -17.25 -14.15
CA LYS A 54 -7.47 -18.23 -13.11
C LYS A 54 -6.63 -18.17 -11.82
N TYR A 55 -5.50 -17.46 -11.86
CA TYR A 55 -4.62 -17.26 -10.70
C TYR A 55 -4.62 -15.82 -10.19
N ILE A 56 -5.39 -14.91 -10.79
CA ILE A 56 -5.42 -13.49 -10.39
C ILE A 56 -5.92 -13.35 -8.96
N ASP A 57 -6.98 -14.05 -8.58
CA ASP A 57 -7.54 -13.94 -7.22
C ASP A 57 -6.57 -14.49 -6.17
N GLU A 58 -5.98 -15.67 -6.43
CA GLU A 58 -4.94 -16.25 -5.55
C GLU A 58 -3.74 -15.31 -5.43
N PHE A 59 -3.29 -14.72 -6.54
CA PHE A 59 -2.22 -13.75 -6.56
C PHE A 59 -2.55 -12.51 -5.73
N ASN A 60 -3.74 -11.93 -5.93
CA ASN A 60 -4.17 -10.73 -5.20
C ASN A 60 -4.24 -10.98 -3.69
N VAL A 61 -4.78 -12.13 -3.26
CA VAL A 61 -4.85 -12.48 -1.83
C VAL A 61 -3.45 -12.62 -1.26
N LYS A 62 -2.58 -13.38 -1.91
CA LYS A 62 -1.22 -13.65 -1.42
C LYS A 62 -0.33 -12.40 -1.43
N TYR A 63 -0.35 -11.63 -2.52
CA TYR A 63 0.37 -10.38 -2.64
C TYR A 63 -0.10 -9.36 -1.58
N ARG A 64 -1.40 -9.23 -1.38
CA ARG A 64 -1.96 -8.38 -0.34
C ARG A 64 -1.47 -8.79 1.05
N ASN A 65 -1.48 -10.08 1.38
CA ASN A 65 -1.01 -10.55 2.68
C ASN A 65 0.49 -10.27 2.88
N ALA A 66 1.31 -10.57 1.88
CA ALA A 66 2.74 -10.25 1.87
C ALA A 66 3.01 -8.75 2.07
N TYR A 67 2.27 -7.91 1.34
CA TYR A 67 2.36 -6.46 1.46
C TYR A 67 1.98 -5.98 2.87
N ILE A 68 0.90 -6.53 3.44
CA ILE A 68 0.46 -6.22 4.80
C ILE A 68 1.55 -6.59 5.81
N GLU A 69 2.20 -7.75 5.68
CA GLU A 69 3.29 -8.17 6.57
C GLU A 69 4.48 -7.21 6.51
N VAL A 70 4.90 -6.79 5.31
CA VAL A 70 5.96 -5.80 5.15
C VAL A 70 5.56 -4.45 5.77
N LEU A 71 4.31 -4.03 5.54
CA LEU A 71 3.78 -2.78 6.09
C LEU A 71 3.70 -2.79 7.62
N ARG A 72 3.37 -3.95 8.21
CA ARG A 72 3.32 -4.13 9.67
C ARG A 72 4.67 -4.02 10.37
N LYS A 73 5.79 -4.24 9.65
CA LYS A 73 7.14 -3.95 10.20
C LYS A 73 7.34 -2.47 10.53
N LYS A 74 6.66 -1.57 9.80
CA LYS A 74 6.74 -0.11 10.01
C LYS A 74 5.52 0.44 10.78
N THR A 75 4.35 -0.14 10.53
CA THR A 75 3.07 0.29 11.11
C THR A 75 2.35 -0.94 11.66
N PRO A 76 2.66 -1.36 12.90
CA PRO A 76 2.18 -2.62 13.49
C PRO A 76 0.67 -2.85 13.38
N ARG A 77 -0.12 -1.77 13.42
CA ARG A 77 -1.59 -1.84 13.36
C ARG A 77 -2.15 -1.62 11.96
N ALA A 78 -1.33 -1.67 10.91
CA ALA A 78 -1.83 -1.58 9.53
C ALA A 78 -2.84 -2.70 9.22
N TRP A 79 -3.91 -2.33 8.51
CA TRP A 79 -4.99 -3.21 8.09
C TRP A 79 -5.75 -3.94 9.22
N MET A 80 -5.54 -3.57 10.49
CA MET A 80 -6.38 -4.04 11.59
C MET A 80 -7.71 -3.25 11.61
N PRO A 81 -8.81 -3.82 12.11
CA PRO A 81 -10.04 -3.07 12.37
C PRO A 81 -9.79 -1.87 13.29
N TRP A 82 -10.55 -0.79 13.13
CA TRP A 82 -10.50 0.38 14.01
C TRP A 82 -11.35 0.12 15.25
N LYS A 83 -10.75 0.26 16.43
CA LYS A 83 -11.48 0.25 17.71
C LYS A 83 -12.14 1.60 17.95
N GLU A 84 -13.25 1.62 18.70
CA GLU A 84 -13.92 2.87 19.08
C GLU A 84 -13.01 3.81 19.87
N GLU A 85 -12.16 3.28 20.75
CA GLU A 85 -11.14 4.05 21.48
C GLU A 85 -10.16 4.77 20.55
N GLU A 86 -9.76 4.14 19.44
CA GLU A 86 -8.88 4.78 18.45
C GLU A 86 -9.61 5.94 17.76
N LYS A 87 -10.89 5.78 17.44
CA LYS A 87 -11.71 6.84 16.83
C LYS A 87 -11.87 8.02 17.78
N LEU A 88 -12.19 7.76 19.05
CA LEU A 88 -12.28 8.79 20.09
C LEU A 88 -10.94 9.53 20.25
N LYS A 89 -9.82 8.80 20.23
CA LYS A 89 -8.50 9.41 20.28
C LYS A 89 -8.24 10.29 19.05
N ILE A 90 -8.55 9.83 17.83
CA ILE A 90 -8.44 10.67 16.61
C ILE A 90 -9.22 11.97 16.78
N GLN A 91 -10.47 11.91 17.26
CA GLN A 91 -11.28 13.10 17.46
C GLN A 91 -10.68 14.07 18.48
N SER A 92 -10.24 13.55 19.62
CA SER A 92 -9.65 14.36 20.69
C SER A 92 -8.36 15.04 20.23
N GLU A 93 -7.44 14.26 19.63
CA GLU A 93 -6.12 14.74 19.23
C GLU A 93 -6.21 15.75 18.07
N PHE A 94 -7.09 15.51 17.10
CA PHE A 94 -7.31 16.44 15.99
C PHE A 94 -7.92 17.77 16.49
N LYS A 95 -8.84 17.73 17.45
CA LYS A 95 -9.37 18.94 18.11
C LYS A 95 -8.30 19.71 18.90
N GLN A 96 -7.28 19.02 19.38
CA GLN A 96 -6.10 19.61 20.01
C GLN A 96 -5.05 20.08 18.98
N SER A 97 -5.42 20.15 17.70
CA SER A 97 -4.55 20.59 16.60
C SER A 97 -3.30 19.71 16.36
N LYS A 98 -3.32 18.44 16.78
CA LYS A 98 -2.27 17.50 16.36
C LYS A 98 -2.36 17.20 14.87
N THR A 99 -1.20 17.03 14.22
CA THR A 99 -1.14 16.70 12.80
C THR A 99 -1.51 15.23 12.55
N ILE A 100 -1.86 14.91 11.30
CA ILE A 100 -2.21 13.54 10.91
C ILE A 100 -1.03 12.58 11.18
N GLU A 101 0.20 13.04 10.93
CA GLU A 101 1.42 12.26 11.17
C GLU A 101 1.62 11.95 12.66
N GLN A 102 1.37 12.92 13.55
CA GLN A 102 1.48 12.72 14.99
C GLN A 102 0.46 11.68 15.48
N ILE A 103 -0.80 11.85 15.07
CA ILE A 103 -1.89 10.92 15.42
C ILE A 103 -1.59 9.51 14.88
N ALA A 104 -1.10 9.41 13.64
CA ALA A 104 -0.75 8.14 13.01
C ALA A 104 0.39 7.42 13.74
N SER A 105 1.42 8.17 14.14
CA SER A 105 2.54 7.66 14.92
C SER A 105 2.07 7.08 16.25
N GLU A 106 1.23 7.80 17.00
CA GLU A 106 0.71 7.34 18.29
C GLU A 106 -0.19 6.10 18.17
N LEU A 107 -0.97 6.02 17.10
CA LEU A 107 -1.87 4.89 16.86
C LEU A 107 -1.18 3.72 16.13
N GLN A 108 0.10 3.87 15.76
CA GLN A 108 0.84 2.89 14.97
C GLN A 108 0.14 2.53 13.64
N ARG A 109 -0.50 3.53 13.03
CA ARG A 109 -1.25 3.43 11.76
C ARG A 109 -0.55 4.23 10.67
N THR A 110 -0.97 4.04 9.42
CA THR A 110 -0.52 4.91 8.32
C THR A 110 -1.28 6.23 8.38
N PRO A 111 -0.65 7.37 8.05
CA PRO A 111 -1.33 8.66 8.12
C PRO A 111 -2.46 8.80 7.08
N GLY A 112 -2.36 8.15 5.92
CA GLY A 112 -3.50 8.00 5.01
C GLY A 112 -4.71 7.29 5.63
N ALA A 113 -4.50 6.30 6.50
CA ALA A 113 -5.60 5.63 7.19
C ALA A 113 -6.24 6.53 8.26
N VAL A 114 -5.45 7.34 8.97
CA VAL A 114 -5.97 8.36 9.90
C VAL A 114 -6.78 9.42 9.14
N PHE A 115 -6.30 9.89 7.99
CA PHE A 115 -7.02 10.84 7.15
C PHE A 115 -8.40 10.31 6.70
N ILE A 116 -8.47 9.03 6.29
CA ILE A 116 -9.75 8.39 5.98
C ILE A 116 -10.67 8.37 7.20
N GLN A 117 -10.15 8.10 8.40
CA GLN A 117 -10.96 8.17 9.62
C GLN A 117 -11.44 9.60 9.91
N LEU A 118 -10.63 10.63 9.68
CA LEU A 118 -11.07 12.01 9.84
C LEU A 118 -12.26 12.34 8.92
N LYS A 119 -12.24 11.85 7.66
CA LYS A 119 -13.39 11.96 6.75
C LYS A 119 -14.62 11.23 7.28
N LEU A 120 -14.46 9.98 7.70
CA LEU A 120 -15.57 9.16 8.21
C LEU A 120 -16.19 9.74 9.50
N LEU A 121 -15.36 10.37 10.34
CA LEU A 121 -15.77 11.06 11.55
C LEU A 121 -16.28 12.50 11.29
N LYS A 122 -16.31 12.92 10.01
CA LYS A 122 -16.74 14.26 9.55
C LYS A 122 -15.96 15.41 10.20
N LEU A 123 -14.69 15.19 10.48
CA LEU A 123 -13.77 16.22 11.00
C LEU A 123 -13.04 16.99 9.89
N VAL A 124 -13.06 16.45 8.67
CA VAL A 124 -12.59 17.11 7.45
C VAL A 124 -13.63 16.93 6.35
N ASP A 125 -13.61 17.80 5.35
CA ASP A 125 -14.50 17.68 4.19
C ASP A 125 -14.30 16.35 3.46
N GLU A 126 -15.39 15.75 2.99
CA GLU A 126 -15.35 14.52 2.20
C GLU A 126 -14.53 14.67 0.91
N LYS A 127 -14.50 15.88 0.34
CA LYS A 127 -13.73 16.25 -0.85
C LYS A 127 -12.31 16.70 -0.54
N ALA A 128 -11.95 16.85 0.73
CA ALA A 128 -10.60 17.27 1.11
C ALA A 128 -9.54 16.35 0.51
N ASN A 129 -8.42 16.90 0.04
CA ASN A 129 -7.31 16.12 -0.47
C ASN A 129 -6.30 15.85 0.66
N TYR A 130 -5.78 14.63 0.74
CA TYR A 130 -4.75 14.29 1.72
C TYR A 130 -3.53 15.21 1.62
N SER A 131 -3.16 15.66 0.42
CA SER A 131 -2.04 16.58 0.18
C SER A 131 -2.15 17.93 0.92
N GLU A 132 -3.37 18.35 1.28
CA GLU A 132 -3.60 19.59 2.03
C GLU A 132 -3.17 19.47 3.51
N PHE A 133 -3.04 18.24 4.02
CA PHE A 133 -2.78 17.95 5.43
C PHE A 133 -1.39 17.39 5.70
N ILE A 134 -0.62 17.10 4.65
CA ILE A 134 0.77 16.68 4.80
C ILE A 134 1.60 17.95 4.91
N SER A 135 2.53 18.02 5.87
CA SER A 135 3.53 19.07 5.80
C SER A 135 4.30 18.89 4.48
N LYS A 136 4.44 19.97 3.70
CA LYS A 136 5.42 19.99 2.63
C LYS A 136 6.75 19.71 3.32
N LYS A 137 7.29 18.50 3.17
CA LYS A 137 8.72 18.33 3.36
C LYS A 137 9.36 19.19 2.29
N VAL A 138 9.92 20.31 2.75
CA VAL A 138 10.98 21.03 2.06
C VAL A 138 12.02 19.98 1.67
N ASP A 139 12.45 20.06 0.42
CA ASP A 139 13.45 19.23 -0.21
C ASP A 139 14.63 18.94 0.74
N ASP A 140 15.01 17.66 0.85
CA ASP A 140 16.36 17.14 1.12
C ASP A 140 16.28 15.72 1.71
N GLU A 141 16.41 14.71 0.85
CA GLU A 141 17.62 13.87 0.88
C GLU A 141 17.70 13.03 -0.41
N PRO A 142 18.91 12.92 -1.00
CA PRO A 142 19.13 12.32 -2.31
C PRO A 142 19.09 10.78 -2.22
N PHE A 143 18.49 10.17 -3.24
CA PHE A 143 18.81 8.78 -3.62
C PHE A 143 20.14 8.76 -4.38
#